data_AF-L7UK82-F1
#
_entry.id   AF-L7UK82-F1
#
_cell.length_a   1.000
_cell.length_b   1.000
_cell.length_c   1.000
_cell.angle_alpha   90.00
_cell.angle_beta   90.00
_cell.angle_gamma   90.00
#
_symmetry.space_group_name_H-M   'P 1'
#
loop_
_entity.id
_entity.type
_entity.pdbx_description
1 polymer ?
#
loop_
_entity_poly.entity_id
_entity_poly.type
_entity_poly.pdbx_seq_one_letter_code
_entity_poly.pdbx_strand_id
1 'polypeptide(L)'
;MPPAKAFWSITMYDAKTQLLVENSINRYLVNTSMEDKFVYGDDGSLTIYLQSEPPSEALMANWLPAPVAPFYAVMRLYVPEPEAYEGEWSPPPMVRAGDASVKKA
;
A
#
# COMPACT_ATOMS: atom_id res chain seq x y z
N MET A 1 11.82 -2.87 1.17
CA MET A 1 10.58 -3.19 1.91
C MET A 1 10.50 -2.33 3.18
N PRO A 2 9.32 -2.12 3.78
CA PRO A 2 9.22 -1.37 5.03
C PRO A 2 10.05 -2.00 6.16
N PRO A 3 10.84 -1.23 6.93
CA PRO A 3 11.74 -1.72 7.97
C PRO A 3 10.96 -2.19 9.21
N ALA A 4 10.51 -3.44 9.20
CA ALA A 4 9.75 -4.07 10.28
C ALA A 4 10.16 -5.53 10.46
N LYS A 5 10.54 -5.89 11.68
CA LYS A 5 11.00 -7.24 12.01
C LYS A 5 9.88 -8.29 12.05
N ALA A 6 8.67 -7.89 12.47
CA ALA A 6 7.54 -8.82 12.53
C ALA A 6 6.74 -8.78 11.22
N PHE A 7 6.08 -7.65 10.93
CA PHE A 7 5.37 -7.43 9.68
C PHE A 7 5.01 -5.94 9.52
N TRP A 8 4.56 -5.57 8.33
CA TRP A 8 4.02 -4.25 8.01
C TRP A 8 2.61 -4.40 7.42
N SER A 9 1.80 -3.34 7.50
CA SER A 9 0.52 -3.27 6.81
C SER A 9 0.20 -1.88 6.30
N ILE A 10 -0.62 -1.79 5.26
CA ILE A 10 -1.25 -0.56 4.77
C ILE A 10 -2.77 -0.77 4.84
N THR A 11 -3.47 0.07 5.60
CA THR A 11 -4.93 -0.02 5.80
C THR A 11 -5.63 1.18 5.19
N MET A 12 -6.74 0.93 4.50
CA MET A 12 -7.58 1.96 3.87
C MET A 12 -8.64 2.50 4.83
N TYR A 13 -8.79 3.82 4.87
CA TYR A 13 -9.83 4.50 5.65
C TYR A 13 -10.55 5.56 4.84
N ASP A 14 -11.86 5.67 5.06
CA ASP A 14 -12.66 6.79 4.60
C ASP A 14 -12.32 8.04 5.43
N ALA A 15 -12.02 9.16 4.78
CA ALA A 15 -11.52 10.35 5.47
C ALA A 15 -12.61 11.08 6.26
N LYS A 16 -13.90 10.82 5.99
CA LYS A 16 -15.03 11.48 6.66
C LYS A 16 -15.43 10.76 7.93
N THR A 17 -15.52 9.43 7.85
CA THR A 17 -15.97 8.55 8.94
C THR A 17 -14.83 8.01 9.77
N GLN A 18 -13.61 8.00 9.24
CA GLN A 18 -12.42 7.38 9.85
C GLN A 18 -12.55 5.87 10.04
N LEU A 19 -13.51 5.24 9.35
CA LEU A 19 -13.75 3.80 9.36
C LEU A 19 -13.18 3.13 8.12
N LEU A 20 -13.19 1.79 8.13
CA LEU A 20 -12.81 0.99 6.97
C LEU A 20 -13.79 1.19 5.82
N VAL A 21 -13.28 1.06 4.60
CA VAL A 21 -14.04 1.25 3.36
C VAL A 21 -14.61 -0.08 2.89
N GLU A 22 -15.93 -0.22 2.91
CA GLU A 22 -16.63 -1.37 2.32
C GLU A 22 -16.22 -1.56 0.85
N ASN A 23 -15.94 -2.79 0.46
CA ASN A 23 -15.53 -3.12 -0.90
C ASN A 23 -15.91 -4.56 -1.28
N SER A 24 -16.00 -4.81 -2.59
CA SER A 24 -16.52 -6.06 -3.17
C SER A 24 -15.71 -7.32 -2.83
N ILE A 25 -14.46 -7.18 -2.38
CA ILE A 25 -13.57 -8.31 -2.06
C ILE A 25 -13.25 -8.43 -0.57
N ASN A 26 -13.90 -7.63 0.29
CA ASN A 26 -13.63 -7.59 1.73
C ASN A 26 -12.15 -7.41 2.10
N ARG A 27 -11.40 -6.64 1.30
CA ARG A 27 -9.98 -6.33 1.55
C ARG A 27 -9.84 -4.91 2.06
N TYR A 28 -9.41 -4.78 3.30
CA TYR A 28 -9.26 -3.48 3.97
C TYR A 28 -7.79 -3.10 4.20
N LEU A 29 -6.88 -4.05 3.98
CA LEU A 29 -5.44 -3.86 4.11
C LEU A 29 -4.67 -4.74 3.12
N VAL A 30 -3.40 -4.38 2.92
CA VAL A 30 -2.34 -5.25 2.38
C VAL A 30 -1.22 -5.36 3.42
N ASN A 31 -0.53 -6.49 3.50
CA ASN A 31 0.51 -6.72 4.51
C ASN A 31 1.56 -7.75 4.05
N THR A 32 2.58 -7.97 4.89
CA THR A 32 3.64 -8.98 4.72
C THR A 32 3.13 -10.38 4.40
N SER A 33 1.97 -10.81 4.94
CA SER A 33 1.45 -12.17 4.69
C SER A 33 0.99 -12.42 3.26
N MET A 34 0.96 -11.39 2.42
CA MET A 34 0.60 -11.48 1.01
C MET A 34 1.83 -11.42 0.08
N GLU A 35 3.05 -11.38 0.64
CA GLU A 35 4.29 -11.17 -0.13
C GLU A 35 4.55 -12.24 -1.20
N ASP A 36 4.08 -13.47 -0.99
CA ASP A 36 4.17 -14.60 -1.93
C ASP A 36 3.28 -14.41 -3.17
N LYS A 37 2.27 -13.55 -3.08
CA LYS A 37 1.28 -13.28 -4.15
C LYS A 37 1.54 -11.98 -4.87
N PHE A 38 2.34 -11.08 -4.30
CA PHE A 38 2.62 -9.80 -4.93
C PHE A 38 3.37 -9.95 -6.24
N VAL A 39 3.04 -9.07 -7.17
CA VAL A 39 3.79 -8.89 -8.41
C VAL A 39 4.79 -7.76 -8.19
N TYR A 40 6.07 -8.08 -8.31
CA TYR A 40 7.17 -7.14 -8.18
C TYR A 40 7.59 -6.60 -9.55
N GLY A 41 8.10 -5.37 -9.57
CA GLY A 41 8.78 -4.84 -10.75
C GLY A 41 10.13 -5.54 -10.99
N ASP A 42 10.68 -5.37 -12.19
CA ASP A 42 11.99 -5.93 -12.57
C ASP A 42 13.14 -5.42 -11.68
N ASP A 43 12.95 -4.25 -11.04
CA ASP A 43 13.87 -3.64 -10.07
C ASP A 43 13.66 -4.15 -8.62
N GLY A 44 12.76 -5.12 -8.43
CA GLY A 44 12.38 -5.65 -7.11
C GLY A 44 11.44 -4.73 -6.33
N SER A 45 10.94 -3.64 -6.93
CA SER A 45 9.98 -2.75 -6.27
C SER A 45 8.60 -3.40 -6.12
N LEU A 46 7.88 -3.00 -5.07
CA LEU A 46 6.49 -3.36 -4.85
C LEU A 46 5.61 -2.13 -5.06
N THR A 47 4.73 -2.19 -6.05
CA THR A 47 3.71 -1.15 -6.29
C THR A 47 2.37 -1.61 -5.72
N ILE A 48 1.77 -0.83 -4.81
CA ILE A 48 0.43 -1.07 -4.30
C ILE A 48 -0.54 -0.08 -4.97
N TYR A 49 -1.58 -0.62 -5.60
CA TYR A 49 -2.60 0.17 -6.29
C TYR A 49 -3.73 0.53 -5.34
N LEU A 50 -3.94 1.83 -5.13
CA LEU A 50 -5.02 2.39 -4.30
C LEU A 50 -6.05 3.02 -5.23
N GLN A 51 -7.06 2.27 -5.63
CA GLN A 51 -8.06 2.71 -6.62
C GLN A 51 -9.40 2.00 -6.45
N SER A 52 -10.47 2.59 -6.97
CA SER A 52 -11.84 2.05 -6.84
C SER A 52 -12.10 0.86 -7.76
N GLU A 53 -11.64 0.93 -8.99
CA GLU A 53 -11.83 -0.13 -9.98
C GLU A 53 -10.76 -1.21 -9.85
N PRO A 54 -11.13 -2.50 -10.02
CA PRO A 54 -10.15 -3.57 -10.01
C PRO A 54 -9.13 -3.38 -11.15
N PRO A 55 -7.83 -3.62 -10.91
CA PRO A 55 -6.85 -3.66 -11.99
C PRO A 55 -7.03 -4.94 -12.83
N SER A 56 -6.13 -5.15 -13.79
CA SER A 56 -6.03 -6.45 -14.48
C SER A 56 -5.84 -7.59 -13.48
N GLU A 57 -6.30 -8.79 -13.84
CA GLU A 57 -6.22 -9.99 -13.00
C GLU A 57 -4.81 -10.24 -12.44
N ALA A 58 -3.77 -10.04 -13.25
CA ALA A 58 -2.37 -10.18 -12.85
C ALA A 58 -1.94 -9.28 -11.68
N LEU A 59 -2.60 -8.14 -11.47
CA LEU A 59 -2.24 -7.15 -10.43
C LEU A 59 -3.20 -7.16 -9.24
N MET A 60 -4.14 -8.11 -9.19
CA MET A 60 -5.14 -8.19 -8.12
C MET A 60 -4.51 -8.36 -6.73
N ALA A 61 -3.36 -9.01 -6.61
CA ALA A 61 -2.65 -9.14 -5.32
C ALA A 61 -2.14 -7.79 -4.79
N ASN A 62 -1.74 -6.90 -5.68
CA ASN A 62 -1.18 -5.58 -5.36
C ASN A 62 -2.25 -4.52 -5.12
N TRP A 63 -3.53 -4.87 -5.24
CA TRP A 63 -4.63 -3.93 -5.18
C TRP A 63 -5.19 -3.79 -3.76
N LEU A 64 -5.36 -2.55 -3.31
CA LEU A 64 -6.13 -2.17 -2.15
C LEU A 64 -7.31 -1.29 -2.60
N PRO A 65 -8.55 -1.80 -2.55
CA PRO A 65 -9.74 -1.03 -2.92
C PRO A 65 -9.83 0.30 -2.16
N ALA A 66 -10.02 1.39 -2.91
CA ALA A 66 -10.18 2.74 -2.38
C ALA A 66 -11.56 3.31 -2.77
N PRO A 67 -12.18 4.18 -1.96
CA PRO A 67 -13.45 4.79 -2.31
C PRO A 67 -13.27 5.88 -3.38
N VAL A 68 -14.34 6.23 -4.10
CA VAL A 68 -14.41 7.41 -4.99
C VAL A 68 -14.65 8.71 -4.20
N ALA A 69 -14.20 8.74 -2.95
CA ALA A 69 -14.38 9.80 -1.97
C ALA A 69 -13.03 10.09 -1.28
N PRO A 70 -12.87 11.21 -0.56
CA PRO A 70 -11.64 11.46 0.20
C PRO A 70 -11.29 10.30 1.13
N PHE A 71 -10.05 9.83 1.05
CA PHE A 71 -9.55 8.72 1.84
C PHE A 71 -8.15 9.01 2.37
N TYR A 72 -7.71 8.19 3.31
CA TYR A 72 -6.32 8.12 3.71
C TYR A 72 -5.91 6.67 3.92
N ALA A 73 -4.62 6.39 3.71
CA ALA A 73 -4.02 5.10 4.02
C ALA A 73 -3.12 5.26 5.24
N VAL A 74 -3.11 4.25 6.11
CA VAL A 74 -2.21 4.20 7.26
C VAL A 74 -1.25 3.04 7.09
N MET A 75 0.04 3.34 7.02
CA MET A 75 1.09 2.33 7.13
C MET A 75 1.39 2.07 8.61
N ARG A 76 1.47 0.80 9.00
CA ARG A 76 1.89 0.36 10.34
C ARG A 76 3.07 -0.58 10.23
N LEU A 77 4.06 -0.35 11.09
CA LEU A 77 5.21 -1.23 11.27
C LEU A 77 5.08 -1.93 12.61
N TYR A 78 5.16 -3.26 12.61
CA TYR A 78 5.09 -4.08 13.81
C TYR A 78 6.50 -4.55 14.13
N VAL A 79 7.02 -4.11 15.28
CA VAL A 79 8.43 -4.22 15.64
C VAL A 79 9.30 -3.46 14.60
N PRO A 80 9.19 -2.11 14.52
CA PRO A 80 9.96 -1.32 13.56
C PRO A 80 11.47 -1.45 13.83
N GLU A 81 12.25 -1.45 12.76
CA GLU A 81 13.72 -1.40 12.85
C GLU A 81 14.21 0.05 13.04
N PRO A 82 15.46 0.27 13.52
CA PRO A 82 16.00 1.60 13.81
C PRO A 82 15.81 2.63 12.70
N GLU A 83 15.97 2.20 11.45
CA GLU A 83 15.84 3.04 10.27
C GLU A 83 14.49 3.78 10.24
N ALA A 84 13.43 3.16 10.77
CA ALA A 84 12.08 3.73 10.79
C ALA A 84 11.87 4.83 11.82
N TYR A 85 12.48 4.71 13.01
CA TYR A 85 12.24 5.63 14.13
C TYR A 85 13.40 6.59 14.40
N GLU A 86 14.56 6.36 13.79
CA GLU A 86 15.70 7.29 13.76
C GLU A 86 15.61 8.26 12.57
N GLY A 87 14.62 8.07 11.69
CA GLY A 87 14.32 8.97 10.58
C GLY A 87 15.14 8.72 9.30
N GLU A 88 15.85 7.59 9.22
CA GLU A 88 16.62 7.18 8.04
C GLU A 88 15.72 6.67 6.92
N TRP A 89 14.52 6.22 7.28
CA TRP A 89 13.49 5.75 6.38
C TRP A 89 12.16 6.47 6.65
N SER A 90 11.41 6.72 5.59
CA SER A 90 10.03 7.20 5.67
C SER A 90 9.18 6.46 4.63
N PRO A 91 7.88 6.25 4.90
CA PRO A 91 7.01 5.62 3.93
C PRO A 91 6.99 6.43 2.62
N PRO A 92 7.04 5.77 1.46
CA PRO A 92 6.96 6.46 0.18
C PRO A 92 5.61 7.20 0.07
N PRO A 93 5.59 8.39 -0.55
CA PRO A 93 4.34 9.11 -0.74
C PRO A 93 3.41 8.35 -1.68
N MET A 94 2.10 8.56 -1.52
CA MET A 94 1.13 8.14 -2.54
C MET A 94 1.28 9.03 -3.77
N VAL A 95 1.41 8.41 -4.95
CA VAL A 95 1.56 9.10 -6.24
C VAL A 95 0.33 8.83 -7.08
N ARG A 96 -0.21 9.86 -7.74
CA ARG A 96 -1.35 9.72 -8.64
C ARG A 96 -0.91 8.97 -9.91
N ALA A 97 -1.70 8.00 -10.34
CA ALA A 97 -1.47 7.32 -11.62
C ALA A 97 -1.45 8.34 -12.76
N GLY A 98 -0.36 8.36 -13.54
CA GLY A 98 -0.09 9.36 -14.59
C GLY A 98 1.04 10.34 -14.24
N ASP A 99 1.27 10.60 -12.96
CA ASP A 99 2.39 11.47 -12.50
C ASP A 99 3.69 10.66 -12.28
N ALA A 100 3.57 9.33 -12.30
CA ALA A 100 4.67 8.37 -12.07
C ALA A 100 5.69 8.26 -13.21
N SER A 101 5.66 9.14 -14.22
CA SER A 101 6.72 9.24 -15.24
C SER A 101 8.04 9.84 -14.73
N VAL A 102 8.39 9.63 -13.45
CA VAL A 102 9.60 10.13 -12.78
C VAL A 102 9.88 9.15 -11.62
N LYS A 103 10.89 8.27 -11.60
CA LYS A 103 12.25 8.30 -12.14
C LYS A 103 12.60 6.91 -12.71
N LYS A 104 12.99 6.85 -13.99
CA LYS A 104 13.98 5.86 -14.42
C LYS A 104 15.30 6.24 -13.75
N ALA A 105 15.83 5.38 -12.90
CA ALA A 105 17.25 5.32 -12.63
C ALA A 105 17.86 4.26 -13.57
#